data_AF-A0A9X0R5C0-F1
#
_entry.id   AF-A0A9X0R5C0-F1
#
_cell.length_a   1.000
_cell.length_b   1.000
_cell.length_c   1.000
_cell.angle_alpha   90.00
_cell.angle_beta   90.00
_cell.angle_gamma   90.00
#
_symmetry.space_group_name_H-M   'P 1'
#
loop_
_entity.id
_entity.type
_entity.pdbx_description
1 polymer ?
#
loop_
_entity_poly.entity_id
_entity_poly.type
_entity_poly.pdbx_seq_one_letter_code
_entity_poly.pdbx_strand_id
1 'polypeptide(L)'
;MRLGASIVGDLRKVLAEEVRAGERAAMSTIRAETEQVKAELRRQVTTAFSGNARGIANAWRSMIFPRSGQSLRPAGLVFTKVPNVIDAFERGALIRAKGGRQFLAIPTGFNAARGRRGRGGKGMRVTPAQMVASGQAFLRPFKSGWGFVWCLPLRQGEQTGRRRRMRLVAGGVTEVGTANRKGREAWARGLLAQGMVPMFLLLPQVKLAKRLDVRGAAERGLRRLPRRFVAAWERESGRAA
;
A
#
# COMPACT_ATOMS: atom_id res chain seq x y z
N MET A 1 -15.40 -59.01 -18.41
CA MET A 1 -14.38 -58.93 -17.34
C MET A 1 -15.12 -58.75 -16.01
N ARG A 2 -15.00 -59.69 -15.07
CA ARG A 2 -15.65 -59.61 -13.75
C ARG A 2 -14.60 -59.19 -12.72
N LEU A 3 -14.72 -57.97 -12.19
CA LEU A 3 -13.95 -57.49 -11.06
C LEU A 3 -14.72 -57.82 -9.78
N GLY A 4 -14.21 -58.76 -8.98
CA GLY A 4 -14.71 -59.06 -7.65
C GLY A 4 -13.81 -58.39 -6.62
N ALA A 5 -14.37 -57.47 -5.81
CA ALA A 5 -13.70 -56.91 -4.66
C ALA A 5 -14.44 -57.35 -3.39
N SER A 6 -13.78 -58.12 -2.53
CA SER A 6 -14.28 -58.41 -1.19
C SER A 6 -13.76 -57.33 -0.23
N ILE A 7 -14.67 -56.53 0.32
CA ILE A 7 -14.33 -55.58 1.38
C ILE A 7 -14.28 -56.37 2.68
N VAL A 8 -13.08 -56.65 3.18
CA VAL A 8 -12.89 -57.24 4.51
C VAL A 8 -12.86 -56.09 5.53
N GLY A 9 -13.99 -55.86 6.21
CA GLY A 9 -14.10 -54.84 7.26
C GLY A 9 -15.47 -54.15 7.32
N ASP A 10 -15.58 -53.11 8.16
CA ASP A 10 -16.78 -52.28 8.29
C ASP A 10 -16.75 -51.13 7.28
N LEU A 11 -17.49 -51.28 6.18
CA LEU A 11 -17.59 -50.29 5.11
C LEU A 11 -18.01 -48.91 5.62
N ARG A 12 -18.87 -48.84 6.65
CA ARG A 12 -19.32 -47.55 7.20
C ARG A 12 -18.16 -46.81 7.88
N LYS A 13 -17.29 -47.54 8.58
CA LYS A 13 -16.08 -46.96 9.18
C LYS A 13 -15.12 -46.44 8.12
N VAL A 14 -14.84 -47.24 7.10
CA VAL A 14 -13.94 -46.86 5.99
C VAL A 14 -14.46 -45.61 5.27
N LEU A 15 -15.76 -45.57 4.93
CA LEU A 15 -16.36 -44.38 4.31
C LEU A 15 -16.30 -43.14 5.21
N ALA A 16 -16.55 -43.31 6.52
CA ALA A 16 -16.48 -42.20 7.47
C ALA A 16 -15.03 -41.66 7.62
N GLU A 17 -14.03 -42.53 7.54
CA GLU A 17 -12.62 -42.14 7.54
C GLU A 17 -12.24 -41.39 6.25
N GLU A 18 -12.69 -41.86 5.09
CA GLU A 18 -12.48 -41.19 3.81
C GLU A 18 -13.13 -39.80 3.77
N VAL A 19 -14.35 -39.66 4.30
CA VAL A 19 -15.00 -38.34 4.41
C VAL A 19 -14.17 -37.41 5.29
N ARG A 20 -13.72 -37.87 6.47
CA ARG A 20 -12.87 -37.06 7.36
C ARG A 20 -11.53 -36.70 6.73
N ALA A 21 -10.92 -37.60 5.96
CA ALA A 21 -9.72 -37.32 5.18
C ALA A 21 -9.98 -36.23 4.14
N GLY A 22 -11.09 -36.32 3.40
CA GLY A 22 -11.54 -35.30 2.47
C GLY A 22 -11.78 -33.94 3.12
N GLU A 23 -12.39 -33.90 4.31
CA GLU A 23 -12.59 -32.65 5.07
C GLU A 23 -11.27 -31.98 5.46
N ARG A 24 -10.31 -32.76 5.97
CA ARG A 24 -8.95 -32.27 6.31
C ARG A 24 -8.20 -31.81 5.07
N ALA A 25 -8.32 -32.56 3.97
CA ALA A 25 -7.72 -32.22 2.68
C ALA A 25 -8.28 -30.92 2.09
N ALA A 26 -9.59 -30.75 2.14
CA ALA A 26 -10.26 -29.54 1.66
C ALA A 26 -9.80 -28.32 2.46
N MET A 27 -9.82 -28.43 3.79
CA MET A 27 -9.44 -27.35 4.70
C MET A 27 -7.97 -26.97 4.57
N SER A 28 -7.07 -27.95 4.53
CA SER A 28 -5.63 -27.69 4.34
C SER A 28 -5.36 -27.04 2.98
N THR A 29 -6.04 -27.49 1.93
CA THR A 29 -5.93 -26.93 0.58
C THR A 29 -6.39 -25.48 0.51
N ILE A 30 -7.59 -25.16 1.01
CA ILE A 30 -8.12 -23.80 1.03
C ILE A 30 -7.24 -22.90 1.89
N ARG A 31 -6.79 -23.36 3.06
CA ARG A 31 -5.85 -22.61 3.92
C ARG A 31 -4.57 -22.26 3.15
N ALA A 32 -3.94 -23.24 2.52
CA ALA A 32 -2.69 -23.05 1.79
C ALA A 32 -2.85 -22.12 0.57
N GLU A 33 -3.92 -22.26 -0.21
CA GLU A 33 -4.16 -21.40 -1.38
C GLU A 33 -4.56 -19.98 -1.00
N THR A 34 -5.35 -19.80 0.05
CA THR A 34 -5.71 -18.47 0.57
C THR A 34 -4.46 -17.70 1.00
N GLU A 35 -3.54 -18.36 1.71
CA GLU A 35 -2.26 -17.78 2.10
C GLU A 35 -1.37 -17.49 0.89
N GLN A 36 -1.34 -18.38 -0.10
CA GLN A 36 -0.56 -18.18 -1.33
C GLN A 36 -1.05 -16.97 -2.12
N VAL A 37 -2.37 -16.82 -2.32
CA VAL A 37 -2.97 -15.66 -3.00
C VAL A 37 -2.67 -14.38 -2.23
N LYS A 38 -2.84 -14.36 -0.90
CA LYS A 38 -2.47 -13.21 -0.08
C LYS A 38 -0.98 -12.85 -0.23
N ALA A 39 -0.10 -13.85 -0.22
CA ALA A 39 1.34 -13.63 -0.38
C ALA A 39 1.69 -13.09 -1.78
N GLU A 40 1.02 -13.58 -2.82
CA GLU A 40 1.17 -13.10 -4.19
C GLU A 40 0.75 -11.63 -4.32
N LEU A 41 -0.43 -11.26 -3.80
CA LEU A 41 -0.90 -9.88 -3.79
C LEU A 41 0.04 -8.95 -3.01
N ARG A 42 0.62 -9.43 -1.91
CA ARG A 42 1.67 -8.71 -1.18
C ARG A 42 2.92 -8.48 -2.02
N ARG A 43 3.39 -9.52 -2.73
CA ARG A 43 4.55 -9.42 -3.63
C ARG A 43 4.28 -8.45 -4.79
N GLN A 44 3.09 -8.49 -5.38
CA GLN A 44 2.70 -7.53 -6.42
C GLN A 44 2.83 -6.10 -5.90
N VAL A 45 2.28 -5.80 -4.71
CA VAL A 45 2.38 -4.47 -4.09
C VAL A 45 3.84 -4.07 -3.84
N THR A 46 4.67 -4.93 -3.24
CA THR A 46 6.07 -4.58 -2.96
C THR A 46 6.92 -4.39 -4.21
N THR A 47 6.58 -5.07 -5.30
CA THR A 47 7.29 -4.95 -6.59
C THR A 47 6.81 -3.73 -7.37
N ALA A 48 5.50 -3.46 -7.36
CA ALA A 48 4.86 -2.37 -8.09
C ALA A 48 5.18 -0.98 -7.53
N PHE A 49 5.36 -0.85 -6.21
CA PHE A 49 5.49 0.43 -5.53
C PHE A 49 6.88 0.59 -4.89
N SER A 50 7.54 1.71 -5.15
CA SER A 50 8.73 2.13 -4.41
C SER A 50 8.36 2.73 -3.04
N GLY A 51 9.20 2.55 -2.01
CA GLY A 51 9.04 3.20 -0.70
C GLY A 51 8.09 2.48 0.27
N ASN A 52 7.04 3.16 0.76
CA ASN A 52 6.12 2.69 1.82
C ASN A 52 5.23 1.48 1.44
N ALA A 53 5.60 0.70 0.43
CA ALA A 53 4.84 -0.43 -0.09
C ALA A 53 4.56 -1.52 0.97
N ARG A 54 5.46 -1.67 1.95
CA ARG A 54 5.31 -2.66 3.05
C ARG A 54 4.02 -2.46 3.85
N GLY A 55 3.59 -1.22 4.07
CA GLY A 55 2.33 -0.92 4.77
C GLY A 55 1.10 -1.37 3.98
N ILE A 56 1.08 -1.08 2.67
CA ILE A 56 0.01 -1.47 1.76
C ILE A 56 -0.03 -3.00 1.59
N ALA A 57 1.14 -3.65 1.49
CA ALA A 57 1.23 -5.10 1.40
C ALA A 57 0.64 -5.74 2.68
N ASN A 58 1.03 -5.26 3.86
CA ASN A 58 0.52 -5.77 5.13
C ASN A 58 -0.98 -5.46 5.39
N ALA A 59 -1.58 -4.58 4.58
CA ALA A 59 -3.02 -4.33 4.59
C ALA A 59 -3.82 -5.49 3.97
N TRP A 60 -3.21 -6.33 3.13
CA TRP A 60 -3.81 -7.59 2.69
C TRP A 60 -3.91 -8.59 3.85
N ARG A 61 -5.10 -9.16 4.01
CA ARG A 61 -5.51 -10.09 5.07
C ARG A 61 -6.25 -11.28 4.46
N SER A 62 -6.33 -12.33 5.24
CA SER A 62 -7.06 -13.55 4.89
C SER A 62 -7.93 -13.98 6.05
N MET A 63 -9.04 -14.66 5.74
CA MET A 63 -9.88 -15.41 6.66
C MET A 63 -10.20 -16.77 6.03
N ILE A 64 -10.35 -17.79 6.86
CA ILE A 64 -10.66 -19.15 6.44
C ILE A 64 -11.91 -19.60 7.20
N PHE A 65 -12.82 -20.27 6.50
CA PHE A 65 -14.09 -20.76 7.02
C PHE A 65 -14.24 -22.26 6.74
N PRO A 66 -14.85 -23.02 7.67
CA PRO A 66 -15.28 -22.59 9.01
C PRO A 66 -14.08 -22.18 9.89
N ARG A 67 -14.34 -21.35 10.92
CA ARG A 67 -13.26 -20.85 11.81
C ARG A 67 -12.71 -21.95 12.73
N SER A 68 -13.52 -22.95 13.02
CA SER A 68 -13.18 -24.14 13.80
C SER A 68 -13.74 -25.38 13.12
N GLY A 69 -13.13 -26.53 13.39
CA GLY A 69 -13.52 -27.81 12.78
C GLY A 69 -12.99 -28.00 11.36
N GLN A 70 -13.43 -29.09 10.75
CA GLN A 70 -13.12 -29.45 9.37
C GLN A 70 -14.40 -29.43 8.53
N SER A 71 -14.26 -29.26 7.21
CA SER A 71 -15.41 -29.23 6.30
C SER A 71 -14.99 -29.62 4.90
N LEU A 72 -15.86 -30.35 4.19
CA LEU A 72 -15.74 -30.61 2.74
C LEU A 72 -16.00 -29.38 1.88
N ARG A 73 -16.58 -28.32 2.46
CA ARG A 73 -16.90 -27.07 1.75
C ARG A 73 -16.22 -25.85 2.42
N PRO A 74 -14.89 -25.85 2.56
CA PRO A 74 -14.22 -24.73 3.17
C PRO A 74 -14.13 -23.54 2.20
N ALA A 75 -14.03 -22.35 2.77
CA ALA A 75 -13.93 -21.12 2.01
C ALA A 75 -12.79 -20.22 2.52
N GLY A 76 -12.09 -19.59 1.57
CA GLY A 76 -11.02 -18.65 1.84
C GLY A 76 -11.38 -17.25 1.35
N LEU A 77 -11.25 -16.24 2.22
CA LEU A 77 -11.49 -14.85 1.87
C LEU A 77 -10.19 -14.06 1.99
N VAL A 78 -9.72 -13.48 0.88
CA VAL A 78 -8.58 -12.55 0.87
C VAL A 78 -9.10 -11.13 0.62
N PHE A 79 -8.71 -10.19 1.46
CA PHE A 79 -9.20 -8.80 1.42
C PHE A 79 -8.13 -7.81 1.83
N THR A 80 -8.31 -6.53 1.53
CA THR A 80 -7.38 -5.45 1.88
C THR A 80 -8.04 -4.38 2.75
N LYS A 81 -7.32 -3.86 3.74
CA LYS A 81 -7.77 -2.71 4.55
C LYS A 81 -7.70 -1.36 3.81
N VAL A 82 -7.17 -1.33 2.60
CA VAL A 82 -7.02 -0.11 1.78
C VAL A 82 -7.63 -0.29 0.37
N PRO A 83 -8.92 -0.63 0.25
CA PRO A 83 -9.53 -1.04 -1.02
C PRO A 83 -9.41 0.03 -2.11
N ASN A 84 -9.67 1.29 -1.78
CA ASN A 84 -9.60 2.40 -2.75
C ASN A 84 -8.21 2.57 -3.37
N VAL A 85 -7.14 2.29 -2.61
CA VAL A 85 -5.77 2.39 -3.14
C VAL A 85 -5.50 1.25 -4.10
N ILE A 86 -5.84 0.01 -3.71
CA ILE A 86 -5.64 -1.17 -4.55
C ILE A 86 -6.41 -1.04 -5.85
N ASP A 87 -7.70 -0.71 -5.74
CA ASP A 87 -8.61 -0.55 -6.86
C ASP A 87 -8.12 0.53 -7.86
N ALA A 88 -7.65 1.67 -7.36
CA ALA A 88 -7.12 2.74 -8.20
C ALA A 88 -5.92 2.27 -9.06
N PHE A 89 -5.06 1.40 -8.53
CA PHE A 89 -3.92 0.84 -9.26
C PHE A 89 -4.22 -0.43 -10.05
N GLU A 90 -5.31 -1.14 -9.74
CA GLU A 90 -5.80 -2.26 -10.55
C GLU A 90 -6.46 -1.76 -11.84
N ARG A 91 -7.22 -0.65 -11.75
CA ARG A 91 -7.94 -0.08 -12.90
C ARG A 91 -7.17 0.99 -13.67
N GLY A 92 -6.09 1.53 -13.10
CA GLY A 92 -5.38 2.67 -13.68
C GLY A 92 -6.22 3.95 -13.64
N ALA A 93 -6.78 4.24 -12.46
CA ALA A 93 -7.76 5.30 -12.27
C ALA A 93 -7.21 6.69 -12.62
N LEU A 94 -8.09 7.55 -13.15
CA LEU A 94 -7.83 8.98 -13.30
C LEU A 94 -8.20 9.71 -12.01
N ILE A 95 -7.21 10.32 -11.35
CA ILE A 95 -7.40 11.16 -10.17
C ILE A 95 -7.55 12.61 -10.63
N ARG A 96 -8.61 13.28 -10.18
CA ARG A 96 -8.87 14.70 -10.42
C ARG A 96 -9.25 15.41 -9.14
N ALA A 97 -9.10 16.72 -9.10
CA ALA A 97 -9.49 17.51 -7.96
C ALA A 97 -11.02 17.50 -7.76
N LYS A 98 -11.47 17.52 -6.49
CA LYS A 98 -12.89 17.50 -6.10
C LYS A 98 -13.41 18.92 -5.89
N GLY A 99 -14.68 19.15 -6.25
CA GLY A 99 -15.45 20.35 -5.89
C GLY A 99 -15.07 21.57 -6.70
N GLY A 100 -15.01 21.44 -8.03
CA GLY A 100 -14.71 22.56 -8.95
C GLY A 100 -13.26 23.05 -8.95
N ARG A 101 -12.40 22.52 -8.08
CA ARG A 101 -10.97 22.86 -8.06
C ARG A 101 -10.29 22.40 -9.34
N GLN A 102 -9.36 23.22 -9.82
CA GLN A 102 -8.63 22.97 -11.07
C GLN A 102 -7.39 22.09 -10.89
N PHE A 103 -6.79 22.05 -9.68
CA PHE A 103 -5.53 21.36 -9.42
C PHE A 103 -5.57 20.46 -8.18
N LEU A 104 -4.91 19.32 -8.29
CA LEU A 104 -4.46 18.47 -7.19
C LEU A 104 -3.23 19.11 -6.53
N ALA A 105 -3.28 19.35 -5.23
CA ALA A 105 -2.14 19.84 -4.46
C ALA A 105 -1.41 18.68 -3.79
N ILE A 106 -0.34 18.18 -4.43
CA ILE A 106 0.47 17.08 -3.92
C ILE A 106 1.60 17.65 -3.04
N PRO A 107 1.62 17.38 -1.73
CA PRO A 107 2.62 17.97 -0.84
C PRO A 107 4.01 17.40 -1.11
N THR A 108 5.02 18.25 -1.02
CA THR A 108 6.42 17.82 -1.06
C THR A 108 6.94 17.47 0.34
N GLY A 109 8.21 17.06 0.43
CA GLY A 109 8.88 16.86 1.73
C GLY A 109 8.99 18.13 2.57
N PHE A 110 9.02 19.32 1.96
CA PHE A 110 9.10 20.59 2.67
C PHE A 110 7.83 20.94 3.44
N ASN A 111 6.70 20.36 3.02
CA ASN A 111 5.44 20.55 3.70
C ASN A 111 5.30 19.66 4.96
N ALA A 112 6.26 18.78 5.23
CA ALA A 112 6.28 17.97 6.44
C ALA A 112 7.20 18.59 7.50
N ALA A 113 6.91 18.33 8.78
CA ALA A 113 7.68 18.90 9.89
C ALA A 113 9.21 18.69 9.75
N ARG A 114 9.98 19.79 9.79
CA ARG A 114 11.45 19.83 9.62
C ARG A 114 11.94 19.32 8.25
N GLY A 115 11.12 19.39 7.20
CA GLY A 115 11.45 18.90 5.86
C GLY A 115 11.62 17.38 5.77
N ARG A 116 11.30 16.64 6.85
CA ARG A 116 11.33 15.18 6.87
C ARG A 116 9.95 14.66 6.51
N ARG A 117 9.89 13.66 5.63
CA ARG A 117 8.68 12.86 5.35
C ARG A 117 8.23 12.14 6.64
N GLY A 118 7.54 12.84 7.54
CA GLY A 118 6.85 12.30 8.69
C GLY A 118 5.52 11.67 8.27
N ARG A 119 5.13 10.58 8.94
CA ARG A 119 3.90 9.81 8.67
C ARG A 119 2.65 10.69 8.86
N GLY A 120 1.88 10.86 7.77
CA GLY A 120 0.47 11.24 7.80
C GLY A 120 0.17 12.75 7.84
N GLY A 121 -1.08 13.10 7.54
CA GLY A 121 -1.58 14.48 7.48
C GLY A 121 -1.42 15.29 8.78
N LYS A 122 -1.19 14.63 9.92
CA LYS A 122 -0.84 15.28 11.20
C LYS A 122 0.57 15.91 11.21
N GLY A 123 1.40 15.62 10.21
CA GLY A 123 2.74 16.21 10.03
C GLY A 123 2.82 17.32 8.98
N MET A 124 1.71 17.65 8.31
CA MET A 124 1.65 18.73 7.32
C MET A 124 1.68 20.07 8.05
N ARG A 125 2.66 20.92 7.73
CA ARG A 125 2.82 22.23 8.36
C ARG A 125 2.06 23.34 7.65
N VAL A 126 1.84 23.21 6.34
CA VAL A 126 1.20 24.25 5.52
C VAL A 126 0.15 23.63 4.60
N THR A 127 -1.10 24.01 4.80
CA THR A 127 -2.22 23.59 3.95
C THR A 127 -2.31 24.47 2.69
N PRO A 128 -3.00 24.00 1.63
CA PRO A 128 -3.29 24.85 0.46
C PRO A 128 -4.01 26.16 0.83
N ALA A 129 -4.93 26.14 1.80
CA ALA A 129 -5.62 27.35 2.25
C ALA A 129 -4.64 28.36 2.90
N GLN A 130 -3.70 27.88 3.70
CA GLN A 130 -2.64 28.72 4.29
C GLN A 130 -1.67 29.26 3.24
N MET A 131 -1.38 28.50 2.18
CA MET A 131 -0.59 29.01 1.05
C MET A 131 -1.28 30.21 0.40
N VAL A 132 -2.60 30.13 0.14
CA VAL A 132 -3.38 31.25 -0.41
C VAL A 132 -3.39 32.43 0.56
N ALA A 133 -3.72 32.18 1.83
CA ALA A 133 -3.81 33.21 2.86
C ALA A 133 -2.48 33.92 3.13
N SER A 134 -1.34 33.26 2.85
CA SER A 134 -0.02 33.87 3.06
C SER A 134 0.24 35.10 2.19
N GLY A 135 -0.42 35.22 1.02
CA GLY A 135 -0.14 36.27 0.03
C GLY A 135 1.26 36.25 -0.59
N GLN A 136 2.17 35.39 -0.09
CA GLN A 136 3.58 35.32 -0.53
C GLN A 136 3.85 34.13 -1.46
N ALA A 137 2.87 33.25 -1.63
CA ALA A 137 3.04 32.06 -2.45
C ALA A 137 3.03 32.38 -3.94
N PHE A 138 3.93 31.75 -4.69
CA PHE A 138 4.05 31.97 -6.14
C PHE A 138 4.19 30.65 -6.90
N LEU A 139 3.83 30.66 -8.17
CA LEU A 139 3.85 29.49 -9.04
C LEU A 139 5.08 29.52 -9.95
N ARG A 140 5.67 28.34 -10.18
CA ARG A 140 6.65 28.12 -11.25
C ARG A 140 6.12 27.03 -12.18
N PRO A 141 5.98 27.26 -13.49
CA PRO A 141 5.51 26.24 -14.41
C PRO A 141 6.51 25.08 -14.46
N PHE A 142 6.01 23.87 -14.65
CA PHE A 142 6.88 22.73 -15.00
C PHE A 142 7.47 22.95 -16.39
N LYS A 143 8.67 22.40 -16.64
CA LYS A 143 9.27 22.42 -17.98
C LYS A 143 8.38 21.75 -19.03
N SER A 144 7.57 20.78 -18.63
CA SER A 144 6.59 20.13 -19.49
C SER A 144 5.37 21.00 -19.82
N GLY A 145 5.22 22.18 -19.20
CA GLY A 145 4.01 23.02 -19.29
C GLY A 145 2.78 22.46 -18.57
N TRP A 146 2.85 21.21 -18.06
CA TRP A 146 1.71 20.53 -17.49
C TRP A 146 1.75 20.52 -15.95
N GLY A 147 1.34 21.65 -15.37
CA GLY A 147 1.28 21.85 -13.93
C GLY A 147 2.30 22.86 -13.41
N PHE A 148 2.27 23.07 -12.09
CA PHE A 148 3.05 24.10 -11.42
C PHE A 148 3.71 23.58 -10.15
N VAL A 149 4.87 24.11 -9.83
CA VAL A 149 5.42 24.06 -8.48
C VAL A 149 4.86 25.25 -7.72
N TRP A 150 4.19 25.02 -6.60
CA TRP A 150 3.72 26.08 -5.72
C TRP A 150 4.71 26.28 -4.59
N CYS A 151 5.37 27.43 -4.60
CA CYS A 151 6.50 27.74 -3.75
C CYS A 151 6.16 28.82 -2.72
N LEU A 152 6.93 28.84 -1.64
CA LEU A 152 7.02 29.97 -0.72
C LEU A 152 8.45 30.55 -0.76
N PRO A 153 8.61 31.88 -0.63
CA PRO A 153 9.92 32.48 -0.47
C PRO A 153 10.54 32.00 0.83
N LEU A 154 11.84 31.74 0.83
CA LEU A 154 12.57 31.28 2.00
C LEU A 154 13.36 32.44 2.59
N ARG A 155 13.19 32.68 3.89
CA ARG A 155 13.94 33.69 4.64
C ARG A 155 14.62 33.09 5.85
N GLN A 156 15.71 33.72 6.27
CA GLN A 156 16.31 33.40 7.55
C GLN A 156 15.45 34.02 8.66
N GLY A 157 15.02 33.21 9.61
CA GLY A 157 14.28 33.69 10.78
C GLY A 157 15.23 34.37 11.78
N GLU A 158 14.68 35.29 12.58
CA GLU A 158 15.42 35.96 13.66
C GLU A 158 16.05 34.96 14.63
N GLN A 159 17.20 35.29 15.21
CA GLN A 159 17.85 34.46 16.23
C GLN A 159 17.20 34.77 17.59
N THR A 160 16.43 33.84 18.15
CA THR A 160 15.91 33.92 19.52
C THR A 160 16.40 32.73 20.32
N GLY A 161 17.15 33.02 21.39
CA GLY A 161 17.66 32.06 22.37
C GLY A 161 19.19 32.02 22.51
N ARG A 162 19.68 31.56 23.67
CA ARG A 162 21.11 31.41 24.07
C ARG A 162 21.98 30.58 23.10
N ARG A 163 21.39 29.87 22.13
CA ARG A 163 22.09 29.09 21.10
C ARG A 163 21.82 29.72 19.74
N ARG A 164 22.84 30.38 19.16
CA ARG A 164 22.82 30.96 17.80
C ARG A 164 22.52 29.86 16.78
N ARG A 165 21.25 29.75 16.35
CA ARG A 165 20.77 28.72 15.43
C ARG A 165 20.12 29.38 14.23
N MET A 166 20.57 29.00 13.03
CA MET A 166 19.96 29.43 11.79
C MET A 166 18.62 28.71 11.58
N ARG A 167 17.54 29.49 11.55
CA ARG A 167 16.17 29.05 11.24
C ARG A 167 15.77 29.44 9.84
N LEU A 168 15.10 28.52 9.14
CA LEU A 168 14.60 28.76 7.79
C LEU A 168 13.08 28.86 7.85
N VAL A 169 12.54 30.01 7.46
CA VAL A 169 11.11 30.33 7.49
C VAL A 169 10.62 30.51 6.06
N ALA A 170 9.62 29.71 5.66
CA ALA A 170 8.99 29.77 4.36
C ALA A 170 7.73 30.65 4.42
N GLY A 171 7.71 31.70 3.60
CA GLY A 171 6.57 32.61 3.46
C GLY A 171 6.19 33.40 4.72
N GLY A 172 7.06 33.43 5.74
CA GLY A 172 6.69 33.91 7.08
C GLY A 172 5.68 33.01 7.82
N VAL A 173 5.21 31.92 7.21
CA VAL A 173 4.11 31.09 7.72
C VAL A 173 4.61 29.87 8.49
N THR A 174 5.75 29.31 8.08
CA THR A 174 6.24 28.07 8.70
C THR A 174 7.75 27.98 8.75
N GLU A 175 8.26 27.38 9.83
CA GLU A 175 9.66 26.94 9.89
C GLU A 175 9.80 25.65 9.07
N VAL A 176 10.65 25.63 8.06
CA VAL A 176 10.89 24.42 7.22
C VAL A 176 12.16 23.66 7.63
N GLY A 177 13.03 24.27 8.44
CA GLY A 177 14.24 23.62 8.93
C GLY A 177 15.04 24.45 9.94
N THR A 178 15.93 23.76 10.65
CA THR A 178 16.90 24.35 11.59
C THR A 178 18.29 23.77 11.35
N ALA A 179 19.31 24.61 11.43
CA ALA A 179 20.72 24.21 11.34
C ALA A 179 21.27 23.72 12.70
N ASN A 180 20.54 22.82 13.38
CA ASN A 180 20.91 22.38 14.74
C ASN A 180 21.90 21.20 14.81
N ARG A 181 22.33 20.65 13.67
CA ARG A 181 23.19 19.46 13.59
C ARG A 181 24.36 19.73 12.65
N LYS A 182 25.58 19.33 13.04
CA LYS A 182 26.77 19.37 12.16
C LYS A 182 26.40 18.81 10.77
N GLY A 183 26.71 19.56 9.72
CA GLY A 183 26.42 19.21 8.32
C GLY A 183 25.11 19.77 7.72
N ARG A 184 24.19 20.34 8.52
CA ARG A 184 22.96 20.97 7.98
C ARG A 184 23.06 22.45 7.65
N GLU A 185 24.14 23.11 8.07
CA GLU A 185 24.37 24.53 7.76
C GLU A 185 24.65 24.77 6.27
N ALA A 186 25.43 23.89 5.63
CA ALA A 186 25.64 23.94 4.18
C ALA A 186 24.33 23.72 3.41
N TRP A 187 23.51 22.75 3.84
CA TRP A 187 22.17 22.53 3.28
C TRP A 187 21.25 23.74 3.47
N ALA A 188 21.25 24.34 4.65
CA ALA A 188 20.43 25.52 4.95
C ALA A 188 20.86 26.74 4.13
N ARG A 189 22.17 26.97 4.00
CA ARG A 189 22.73 28.03 3.15
C ARG A 189 22.41 27.81 1.67
N GLY A 190 22.52 26.57 1.18
CA GLY A 190 22.14 26.22 -0.19
C GLY A 190 20.65 26.48 -0.46
N LEU A 191 19.78 26.17 0.50
CA LEU A 191 18.35 26.47 0.39
C LEU A 191 18.05 27.97 0.42
N LEU A 192 18.75 28.74 1.27
CA LEU A 192 18.65 30.20 1.31
C LEU A 192 19.14 30.84 0.01
N ALA A 193 20.22 30.32 -0.58
CA ALA A 193 20.72 30.78 -1.88
C ALA A 193 19.70 30.53 -3.01
N GLN A 194 18.90 29.47 -2.92
CA GLN A 194 17.77 29.24 -3.82
C GLN A 194 16.59 30.20 -3.58
N GLY A 195 16.50 30.81 -2.38
CA GLY A 195 15.50 31.82 -2.02
C GLY A 195 14.05 31.32 -1.90
N MET A 196 13.79 30.02 -2.07
CA MET A 196 12.45 29.47 -2.09
C MET A 196 12.40 27.99 -1.70
N VAL A 197 11.22 27.51 -1.32
CA VAL A 197 10.96 26.09 -1.10
C VAL A 197 9.71 25.62 -1.87
N PRO A 198 9.78 24.48 -2.58
CA PRO A 198 8.64 23.92 -3.28
C PRO A 198 7.72 23.22 -2.28
N MET A 199 6.55 23.79 -1.99
CA MET A 199 5.63 23.27 -0.96
C MET A 199 4.67 22.22 -1.54
N PHE A 200 4.14 22.47 -2.74
CA PHE A 200 3.23 21.56 -3.43
C PHE A 200 3.59 21.44 -4.92
N LEU A 201 3.27 20.27 -5.48
CA LEU A 201 3.14 20.07 -6.92
C LEU A 201 1.66 20.19 -7.27
N LEU A 202 1.32 21.11 -8.17
CA LEU A 202 -0.02 21.33 -8.67
C LEU A 202 -0.19 20.64 -10.02
N LEU A 203 -1.06 19.63 -10.06
CA LEU A 203 -1.36 18.85 -11.26
C LEU A 203 -2.86 18.92 -11.55
N PRO A 204 -3.31 19.15 -12.79
CA PRO A 204 -4.75 19.22 -13.07
C PRO A 204 -5.45 17.89 -12.82
N GLN A 205 -4.81 16.80 -13.22
CA GLN A 205 -5.25 15.42 -12.99
C GLN A 205 -4.04 14.50 -13.00
N VAL A 206 -4.19 13.23 -12.61
CA VAL A 206 -3.14 12.21 -12.71
C VAL A 206 -3.77 10.89 -13.13
N LYS A 207 -3.33 10.33 -14.27
CA LYS A 207 -3.71 8.96 -14.66
C LYS A 207 -2.73 7.98 -14.02
N LEU A 208 -3.23 7.10 -13.17
CA LEU A 208 -2.40 6.05 -12.60
C LEU A 208 -2.13 4.97 -13.65
N ALA A 209 -0.89 4.47 -13.69
CA ALA A 209 -0.59 3.26 -14.43
C ALA A 209 -1.24 2.06 -13.72
N LYS A 210 -1.80 1.13 -14.50
CA LYS A 210 -2.21 -0.17 -13.98
C LYS A 210 -0.96 -0.91 -13.51
N ARG A 211 -0.89 -1.22 -12.22
CA ARG A 211 0.29 -1.85 -11.59
C ARG A 211 -0.04 -3.13 -10.83
N LEU A 212 -1.31 -3.42 -10.61
CA LEU A 212 -1.78 -4.57 -9.85
C LEU A 212 -2.70 -5.43 -10.70
N ASP A 213 -2.66 -6.73 -10.43
CA ASP A 213 -3.49 -7.77 -11.05
C ASP A 213 -4.12 -8.62 -9.93
N VAL A 214 -5.16 -8.08 -9.29
CA VAL A 214 -5.84 -8.75 -8.18
C VAL A 214 -6.66 -9.92 -8.71
N ARG A 215 -7.45 -9.68 -9.77
CA ARG A 215 -8.22 -10.71 -10.44
C ARG A 215 -7.36 -11.88 -10.91
N GLY A 216 -6.24 -11.63 -11.59
CA GLY A 216 -5.39 -12.72 -12.07
C GLY A 216 -4.73 -13.50 -10.94
N ALA A 217 -4.41 -12.88 -9.80
CA ALA A 217 -3.92 -13.61 -8.62
C ALA A 217 -4.98 -14.59 -8.07
N ALA A 218 -6.24 -14.16 -8.03
CA ALA A 218 -7.35 -15.02 -7.64
C ALA A 218 -7.56 -16.17 -8.64
N GLU A 219 -7.58 -15.88 -9.94
CA GLU A 219 -7.73 -16.89 -11.00
C GLU A 219 -6.60 -17.92 -10.99
N ARG A 220 -5.35 -17.50 -10.78
CA ARG A 220 -4.21 -18.40 -10.60
C ARG A 220 -4.37 -19.29 -9.36
N GLY A 221 -4.93 -18.76 -8.27
CA GLY A 221 -5.30 -19.55 -7.09
C GLY A 221 -6.32 -20.63 -7.40
N LEU A 222 -7.42 -20.27 -8.07
CA LEU A 222 -8.47 -21.21 -8.45
C LEU A 222 -7.94 -22.36 -9.32
N ARG A 223 -7.04 -22.07 -10.26
CA ARG A 223 -6.44 -23.10 -11.13
C ARG A 223 -5.57 -24.11 -10.37
N ARG A 224 -4.99 -23.75 -9.21
CA ARG A 224 -4.15 -24.65 -8.41
C ARG A 224 -4.96 -25.54 -7.46
N LEU A 225 -6.19 -25.17 -7.14
CA LEU A 225 -7.02 -25.88 -6.15
C LEU A 225 -7.21 -27.37 -6.44
N PRO A 226 -7.62 -27.81 -7.66
CA PRO A 226 -7.91 -29.21 -7.89
C PRO A 226 -6.69 -30.11 -7.64
N ARG A 227 -5.53 -29.76 -8.20
CA ARG A 227 -4.28 -30.51 -8.02
C ARG A 227 -3.84 -30.55 -6.56
N ARG A 228 -3.97 -29.43 -5.82
CA ARG A 228 -3.59 -29.39 -4.40
C ARG A 228 -4.54 -30.21 -3.53
N PHE A 229 -5.82 -30.20 -3.87
CA PHE A 229 -6.82 -30.97 -3.16
C PHE A 229 -6.58 -32.47 -3.29
N VAL A 230 -6.36 -32.96 -4.52
CA VAL A 230 -6.04 -34.38 -4.76
C VAL A 230 -4.80 -34.80 -3.96
N ALA A 231 -3.71 -34.03 -4.07
CA ALA A 231 -2.49 -34.33 -3.34
C ALA A 231 -2.66 -34.26 -1.81
N ALA A 232 -3.55 -33.40 -1.30
CA ALA A 232 -3.87 -33.35 0.12
C ALA A 232 -4.72 -34.56 0.54
N TRP A 233 -5.68 -34.97 -0.27
CA TRP A 233 -6.52 -36.13 0.02
C TRP A 233 -5.70 -37.42 0.03
N GLU A 234 -4.84 -37.63 -0.96
CA GLU A 234 -3.96 -38.81 -1.01
C GLU A 234 -3.11 -38.94 0.25
N ARG A 235 -2.55 -37.83 0.75
CA ARG A 235 -1.82 -37.81 2.03
C ARG A 235 -2.72 -38.13 3.22
N GLU A 236 -3.89 -37.50 3.31
CA GLU A 236 -4.81 -37.65 4.45
C GLU A 236 -5.50 -39.03 4.51
N SER A 237 -5.59 -39.71 3.37
CA SER A 237 -6.13 -41.08 3.24
C SER A 237 -5.06 -42.17 3.33
N GLY A 238 -3.79 -41.80 3.53
CA GLY A 238 -2.68 -42.77 3.61
C GLY A 238 -2.35 -43.45 2.27
N ARG A 239 -2.76 -42.86 1.15
CA ARG A 239 -2.51 -43.37 -0.22
C ARG A 239 -1.27 -42.74 -0.85
N ALA A 240 -0.62 -41.81 -0.16
CA ALA A 240 0.67 -41.29 -0.56
C ALA A 240 1.76 -42.35 -0.34
N ALA A 241 2.17 -43.01 -1.42
CA ALA A 241 3.39 -43.81 -1.49
C ALA A 241 4.63 -42.92 -1.52
#